data_AF-A0A4Y8C6B4-F1
#
_entry.id   AF-A0A4Y8C6B4-F1
#
_cell.length_a   1.000
_cell.length_b   1.000
_cell.length_c   1.000
_cell.angle_alpha   90.00
_cell.angle_beta   90.00
_cell.angle_gamma   90.00
#
_symmetry.space_group_name_H-M   'P 1'
#
loop_
_entity.id
_entity.type
_entity.pdbx_description
1 polymer ?
#
loop_
_entity_poly.entity_id
_entity_poly.type
_entity_poly.pdbx_seq_one_letter_code
_entity_poly.pdbx_strand_id
1 'polypeptide(L)'
;LKELTKNYSDIYKYYNFLTLGASEMSSGKGVNLLSVHASKGLEFDLVFVIDLAQGRFPNQKLMGMGGSLEEERRLFYVAVTRAKNILYL
;
A
#
# COMPACT_ATOMS: atom_id res chain seq x y z
N LEU A 1 -16.68 -7.02 -8.03
CA LEU A 1 -17.11 -5.80 -7.30
C LEU A 1 -18.08 -6.09 -6.15
N LYS A 2 -19.22 -6.78 -6.36
CA LYS A 2 -20.21 -7.06 -5.29
C LYS A 2 -19.63 -7.69 -4.02
N GLU A 3 -18.61 -8.56 -4.13
CA GLU A 3 -17.97 -9.15 -2.95
C GLU A 3 -17.07 -8.16 -2.19
N LEU A 4 -16.38 -7.27 -2.89
CA LEU A 4 -15.50 -6.26 -2.28
C LEU A 4 -16.30 -5.19 -1.52
N THR A 5 -17.56 -4.98 -1.90
CA THR A 5 -18.45 -4.00 -1.26
C THR A 5 -19.30 -4.59 -0.14
N LYS A 6 -19.25 -5.90 0.14
CA LYS A 6 -20.11 -6.55 1.16
C LYS A 6 -20.00 -5.94 2.55
N ASN A 7 -18.85 -5.37 2.89
CA ASN A 7 -18.59 -4.77 4.20
C ASN A 7 -18.90 -3.26 4.26
N TYR A 8 -19.31 -2.65 3.14
CA TYR A 8 -19.69 -1.24 3.08
C TYR A 8 -21.20 -1.12 2.87
N SER A 9 -21.86 -0.36 3.74
CA SER A 9 -23.30 -0.12 3.67
C SER A 9 -23.72 0.75 2.48
N ASP A 10 -22.77 1.47 1.88
CA ASP A 10 -23.01 2.40 0.78
C ASP A 10 -21.82 2.40 -0.19
N ILE A 11 -22.11 2.45 -1.48
CA ILE A 11 -21.12 2.55 -2.56
C ILE A 11 -20.31 3.86 -2.45
N TYR A 12 -20.93 4.96 -1.99
CA TYR A 12 -20.23 6.23 -1.81
C TYR A 12 -19.20 6.15 -0.68
N LYS A 13 -19.45 5.37 0.38
CA LYS A 13 -18.45 5.10 1.41
C LYS A 13 -17.29 4.27 0.88
N TYR A 14 -17.56 3.32 -0.01
CA TYR A 14 -16.50 2.55 -0.67
C TYR A 14 -15.64 3.41 -1.59
N TYR A 15 -16.25 4.28 -2.41
CA TYR A 15 -15.51 5.22 -3.25
C TYR A 15 -14.73 6.24 -2.42
N ASN A 16 -15.31 6.77 -1.35
CA ASN A 16 -14.61 7.66 -0.45
C ASN A 16 -13.44 6.97 0.25
N PHE A 17 -13.60 5.71 0.69
CA PHE A 17 -12.48 4.91 1.22
C PHE A 17 -11.34 4.75 0.20
N LEU A 18 -11.68 4.45 -1.06
CA LEU A 18 -10.69 4.34 -2.14
C LEU A 18 -10.01 5.68 -2.47
N THR A 19 -10.73 6.79 -2.35
CA THR A 19 -10.28 8.13 -2.80
C THR A 19 -9.56 8.91 -1.71
N LEU A 20 -9.97 8.78 -0.44
CA LEU A 20 -9.48 9.62 0.67
C LEU A 20 -8.15 9.18 1.26
N GLY A 21 -7.65 7.98 0.96
CA GLY A 21 -6.32 7.53 1.36
C GLY A 21 -5.97 7.75 2.84
N ALA A 22 -6.05 6.69 3.65
CA ALA A 22 -5.44 6.54 4.98
C ALA A 22 -5.87 7.51 6.12
N SER A 23 -6.53 8.64 5.87
CA SER A 23 -6.86 9.62 6.93
C SER A 23 -7.98 9.18 7.87
N GLU A 24 -8.86 8.30 7.42
CA GLU A 24 -9.66 7.44 8.30
C GLU A 24 -9.43 6.00 7.88
N MET A 25 -8.35 5.40 8.40
CA MET A 25 -8.19 3.95 8.35
C MET A 25 -9.34 3.38 9.21
N SER A 26 -10.47 3.15 8.54
CA SER A 26 -11.73 2.83 9.20
C SER A 26 -11.51 1.67 10.14
N SER A 27 -12.05 1.76 11.35
CA SER A 27 -12.20 0.67 12.33
C SER A 27 -13.13 -0.44 11.81
N GLY A 28 -12.98 -0.82 10.55
CA GLY A 28 -13.82 -1.72 9.77
C GLY A 28 -13.05 -2.97 9.36
N LYS A 29 -13.79 -4.03 9.03
CA LYS A 29 -13.24 -5.30 8.57
C LYS A 29 -12.94 -5.22 7.06
N GLY A 30 -11.68 -5.38 6.66
CA GLY A 30 -11.30 -5.36 5.24
C GLY A 30 -9.79 -5.44 4.99
N VAL A 31 -9.39 -5.35 3.72
CA VAL A 31 -7.99 -5.30 3.28
C VAL A 31 -7.57 -3.84 3.10
N ASN A 32 -6.40 -3.49 3.61
CA ASN A 32 -5.81 -2.17 3.41
C ASN A 32 -5.01 -2.14 2.10
N LEU A 33 -5.45 -1.32 1.15
CA LEU A 33 -4.70 -1.03 -0.07
C LEU A 33 -4.02 0.33 0.09
N LEU A 34 -2.71 0.33 0.24
CA LEU A 34 -1.90 1.52 0.55
C LEU A 34 -0.74 1.64 -0.42
N SER A 35 -0.27 2.87 -0.62
CA SER A 35 1.09 3.07 -1.14
C SER A 35 2.11 2.74 -0.06
N VAL A 36 3.36 2.42 -0.45
CA VAL A 36 4.46 2.18 0.49
C VAL A 36 4.63 3.38 1.44
N HIS A 37 4.55 4.61 0.92
CA HIS A 37 4.63 5.84 1.71
C HIS A 37 3.51 5.93 2.75
N ALA A 38 2.27 5.64 2.37
CA ALA A 38 1.12 5.69 3.28
C ALA A 38 1.16 4.59 4.36
N SER A 39 1.91 3.51 4.14
CA SER A 39 2.08 2.43 5.13
C SER A 39 3.07 2.77 6.24
N LYS A 40 3.84 3.86 6.13
CA LYS A 40 4.91 4.22 7.07
C LYS A 40 4.35 4.38 8.48
N GLY A 41 4.93 3.66 9.44
CA GLY A 41 4.51 3.67 10.84
C GLY A 41 3.36 2.70 11.17
N LEU A 42 2.77 2.05 10.16
CA LEU A 42 1.78 1.00 10.35
C LEU A 42 2.44 -0.38 10.32
N GLU A 43 1.80 -1.38 10.91
CA GLU A 43 2.25 -2.76 10.85
C GLU A 43 1.05 -3.70 10.73
N PHE A 44 1.23 -4.80 9.99
CA PHE A 44 0.18 -5.77 9.69
C PHE A 44 0.70 -7.19 9.86
N ASP A 45 -0.15 -8.11 10.28
CA ASP A 45 0.23 -9.53 10.43
C ASP A 45 0.66 -10.15 9.09
N LEU A 46 0.04 -9.71 7.99
CA LEU A 46 0.29 -10.19 6.65
C LEU A 46 0.34 -9.01 5.66
N VAL A 47 1.37 -8.97 4.82
CA VAL A 47 1.56 -7.93 3.79
C VAL A 47 1.81 -8.57 2.43
N PHE A 48 1.19 -8.00 1.39
CA PHE A 48 1.54 -8.24 0.00
C PHE A 48 2.21 -6.97 -0.54
N VAL A 49 3.48 -7.07 -0.94
CA VAL A 49 4.13 -6.04 -1.76
C VAL A 49 4.00 -6.49 -3.20
N ILE A 50 3.28 -5.72 -4.00
CA ILE A 50 3.01 -6.07 -5.40
C ILE A 50 3.83 -5.21 -6.34
N ASP A 51 3.88 -5.61 -7.61
CA ASP A 51 4.48 -4.84 -8.70
C ASP A 51 6.01 -4.66 -8.60
N LEU A 52 6.68 -5.64 -7.98
CA LEU A 52 8.14 -5.73 -7.89
C LEU A 52 8.75 -6.25 -9.20
N ALA A 53 8.58 -5.48 -10.27
CA ALA A 53 9.01 -5.84 -11.62
C ALA A 53 10.07 -4.85 -12.16
N GLN A 54 10.97 -5.37 -13.01
CA GLN A 54 11.97 -4.56 -13.69
C GLN A 54 11.33 -3.39 -14.46
N GLY A 55 11.85 -2.17 -14.27
CA GLY A 55 11.31 -0.96 -14.88
C GLY A 55 10.08 -0.37 -14.16
N ARG A 56 9.52 -1.07 -13.16
CA ARG A 56 8.45 -0.59 -12.27
C ARG A 56 8.98 -0.30 -10.88
N PHE A 57 9.70 -1.25 -10.30
CA PHE A 57 10.37 -1.11 -9.01
C PHE A 57 11.82 -1.64 -9.09
N PRO A 58 12.85 -0.85 -8.74
CA PRO A 58 12.80 0.56 -8.34
C PRO A 58 12.27 1.46 -9.46
N ASN A 59 11.55 2.52 -9.11
CA ASN A 59 10.88 3.39 -10.07
C ASN A 59 11.88 4.23 -10.86
N GLN A 60 12.21 3.76 -12.06
CA GLN A 60 13.21 4.39 -12.93
C GLN A 60 12.86 5.84 -13.31
N LYS A 61 11.57 6.17 -13.44
CA LYS A 61 11.15 7.55 -13.73
C LYS A 61 11.46 8.48 -12.57
N LEU A 62 11.18 8.07 -11.34
CA LEU A 62 11.49 8.88 -10.15
C LEU A 62 12.99 9.06 -9.99
N MET A 63 13.79 8.02 -10.25
CA MET A 63 15.26 8.14 -10.27
C MET A 63 15.74 9.14 -11.34
N GLY A 64 15.09 9.19 -12.50
CA GLY A 64 15.42 10.16 -13.56
C GLY A 64 15.03 11.61 -13.25
N MET A 65 14.14 11.85 -12.28
CA MET A 65 13.63 13.19 -11.90
C MET A 65 14.27 13.74 -10.62
N GLY A 66 15.42 13.19 -10.20
CA GLY A 66 16.13 13.60 -9.00
C GLY A 66 15.96 12.68 -7.79
N GLY A 67 15.23 11.56 -7.94
CA GLY A 67 15.24 10.47 -6.98
C GLY A 67 16.54 9.67 -7.02
N SER A 68 16.76 8.79 -6.04
CA SER A 68 17.94 7.92 -6.00
C SER A 68 17.55 6.47 -5.80
N LEU A 69 18.40 5.55 -6.28
CA LEU A 69 18.26 4.12 -6.01
C LEU A 69 18.27 3.82 -4.50
N GLU A 70 19.01 4.63 -3.72
CA GLU A 70 19.03 4.54 -2.26
C GLU A 70 17.65 4.83 -1.64
N GLU A 71 16.91 5.81 -2.18
CA GLU A 71 15.56 6.12 -1.69
C GLU A 71 14.58 4.99 -2.03
N GLU A 72 14.63 4.47 -3.24
CA GLU A 72 13.79 3.32 -3.63
C GLU A 72 14.12 2.07 -2.78
N ARG A 73 15.39 1.86 -2.44
CA ARG A 73 15.79 0.78 -1.53
C ARG A 73 15.26 1.00 -0.12
N ARG A 74 15.26 2.23 0.39
CA ARG A 74 14.64 2.58 1.67
C ARG A 74 13.12 2.35 1.63
N LEU A 75 12.45 2.70 0.54
CA LEU A 75 11.03 2.42 0.36
C LEU A 75 10.75 0.93 0.39
N PHE A 76 11.55 0.12 -0.31
CA PHE A 76 11.42 -1.34 -0.24
C PHE A 76 11.57 -1.86 1.19
N TYR A 77 12.60 -1.39 1.90
CA TYR A 77 12.83 -1.76 3.29
C TYR A 77 11.64 -1.39 4.19
N VAL A 78 11.06 -0.21 4.00
CA VAL A 78 9.85 0.20 4.71
C VAL A 78 8.71 -0.77 4.42
N ALA A 79 8.45 -1.10 3.15
CA ALA A 79 7.38 -2.03 2.76
C ALA A 79 7.54 -3.42 3.39
N VAL A 80 8.75 -3.98 3.34
CA VAL A 80 9.10 -5.28 3.94
C VAL A 80 8.87 -5.27 5.45
N THR A 81 9.31 -4.21 6.13
CA THR A 81 9.19 -4.08 7.60
C THR A 81 7.78 -3.76 8.08
N ARG A 82 6.79 -3.61 7.18
CA ARG A 82 5.38 -3.49 7.60
C ARG A 82 4.79 -4.86 7.98
N ALA A 83 5.38 -5.96 7.54
CA ALA A 83 4.92 -7.32 7.84
C ALA A 83 5.44 -7.80 9.20
N LYS A 84 4.55 -8.26 10.07
CA LYS A 84 4.94 -8.90 11.35
C LYS A 84 5.25 -10.37 11.20
N ASN A 85 4.40 -11.11 10.47
CA ASN A 85 4.48 -12.58 10.40
C ASN A 85 4.71 -13.07 8.97
N ILE A 86 3.95 -12.59 8.00
CA ILE A 86 3.97 -13.10 6.62
C ILE A 86 4.12 -11.96 5.62
N LEU A 87 5.05 -12.13 4.69
CA LEU A 87 5.30 -11.21 3.58
C LEU A 87 5.26 -11.98 2.26
N TYR A 88 4.46 -11.50 1.32
CA TYR A 88 4.47 -11.92 -0.08
C TYR A 88 5.00 -10.78 -0.95
N LEU A 89 5.79 -11.14 -1.97
CA LEU A 89 6.46 -10.24 -2.91
C LEU A 89 6.04 -10.57 -4.35
#